data_AF-A0A6B3C8P6-F1
#
_entry.id   AF-A0A6B3C8P6-F1
#
_cell.length_a   1.000
_cell.length_b   1.000
_cell.length_c   1.000
_cell.angle_alpha   90.00
_cell.angle_beta   90.00
_cell.angle_gamma   90.00
#
_symmetry.space_group_name_H-M   'P 1'
#
loop_
_entity.id
_entity.type
_entity.pdbx_description
1 polymer ?
#
loop_
_entity_poly.entity_id
_entity_poly.type
_entity_poly.pdbx_seq_one_letter_code
_entity_poly.pdbx_strand_id
1 'polypeptide(L)'
;MPRRTATMLASTLMLFVLLCVGVFIKVPYSEMSPGPTVNTLGDSHGEPVLSISGHKTYPTTGHLNMTTVRVTGADYDMNLLEAVYGWAAGDNIVVPHENLYPNG
;
A
#
# COMPACT_ATOMS: atom_id res chain seq x y z
N MET A 1 -41.65 7.21 -24.08
CA MET A 1 -40.28 6.67 -24.22
C MET A 1 -40.35 5.21 -24.64
N PRO A 2 -39.56 4.73 -25.61
CA PRO A 2 -39.50 3.31 -25.92
C PRO A 2 -39.03 2.57 -24.67
N ARG A 3 -39.73 1.50 -24.25
CA ARG A 3 -39.43 0.76 -23.00
C ARG A 3 -37.95 0.37 -22.89
N ARG A 4 -37.31 0.06 -24.03
CA ARG A 4 -35.87 -0.24 -24.17
C ARG A 4 -34.96 0.92 -23.74
N THR A 5 -35.28 2.14 -24.18
CA THR A 5 -34.51 3.34 -23.83
C THR A 5 -34.64 3.65 -22.34
N ALA A 6 -35.82 3.48 -21.76
CA ALA A 6 -36.03 3.69 -20.33
C ALA A 6 -35.23 2.70 -19.48
N THR A 7 -35.21 1.41 -19.84
CA THR A 7 -34.38 0.40 -19.15
C THR A 7 -32.89 0.67 -19.29
N MET A 8 -32.39 1.07 -20.48
CA MET A 8 -30.98 1.40 -20.66
C MET A 8 -30.56 2.62 -19.84
N LEU A 9 -31.39 3.65 -19.81
CA LEU A 9 -31.11 4.88 -19.07
C LEU A 9 -31.13 4.61 -17.56
N ALA A 10 -32.10 3.81 -17.08
CA ALA A 10 -32.15 3.37 -15.69
C ALA A 10 -30.95 2.51 -15.29
N SER A 11 -30.54 1.55 -16.13
CA SER A 11 -29.36 0.70 -15.83
C SER A 11 -28.06 1.50 -15.81
N THR A 12 -27.88 2.45 -16.74
CA THR A 12 -26.69 3.29 -16.77
C THR A 12 -26.64 4.22 -15.57
N LEU A 13 -27.77 4.82 -15.19
CA LEU A 13 -27.85 5.65 -13.99
C LEU A 13 -27.54 4.82 -12.73
N MET A 14 -28.09 3.62 -12.63
CA MET A 14 -27.84 2.73 -11.50
C MET A 14 -26.36 2.32 -11.42
N LEU A 15 -25.75 1.95 -12.55
CA LEU A 15 -24.32 1.65 -12.61
C LEU A 15 -23.48 2.86 -12.17
N PHE A 16 -23.83 4.05 -12.66
CA PHE A 16 -23.13 5.28 -12.29
C PHE A 16 -23.19 5.53 -10.78
N VAL A 17 -24.37 5.35 -10.17
CA VAL A 17 -24.54 5.47 -8.71
C VAL A 17 -23.66 4.47 -7.97
N LEU A 18 -23.63 3.20 -8.40
CA LEU A 18 -22.79 2.17 -7.76
C LEU A 18 -21.30 2.51 -7.86
N LEU A 19 -20.84 3.01 -9.00
CA LEU A 19 -19.45 3.44 -9.18
C LEU A 19 -19.11 4.63 -8.27
N CYS A 20 -19.99 5.62 -8.18
CA CYS A 20 -19.81 6.73 -7.25
C CYS A 20 -19.70 6.23 -5.80
N VAL A 21 -20.61 5.34 -5.38
CA VAL A 21 -20.58 4.75 -4.04
C VAL A 21 -19.25 4.03 -3.79
N GLY A 22 -18.75 3.24 -4.75
CA GLY A 22 -17.46 2.56 -4.63
C GLY A 22 -16.26 3.50 -4.48
N VAL A 23 -16.27 4.66 -5.15
CA VAL A 23 -15.19 5.67 -5.02
C VAL A 23 -15.26 6.40 -3.68
N PHE A 24 -16.47 6.68 -3.17
CA PHE A 24 -16.64 7.53 -1.98
C PHE A 24 -16.69 6.75 -0.65
N ILE A 25 -16.94 5.43 -0.67
CA ILE A 25 -16.87 4.59 0.53
C ILE A 25 -15.42 4.31 0.90
N LYS A 26 -15.07 4.67 2.13
CA LYS A 26 -13.80 4.32 2.79
C LYS A 26 -13.90 2.91 3.38
N VAL A 27 -12.82 2.14 3.26
CA VAL A 27 -12.74 0.77 3.77
C VAL A 27 -11.59 0.62 4.78
N PRO A 28 -11.71 -0.24 5.80
CA PRO A 28 -10.72 -0.36 6.88
C PRO A 28 -9.52 -1.23 6.46
N TYR A 29 -8.90 -0.92 5.33
CA TYR A 29 -7.76 -1.63 4.78
C TYR A 29 -6.59 -0.68 4.53
N SER A 30 -5.39 -1.25 4.52
CA SER A 30 -4.14 -0.59 4.14
C SER A 30 -3.40 -1.42 3.09
N GLU A 31 -2.54 -0.77 2.33
CA GLU A 31 -1.72 -1.41 1.30
C GLU A 31 -0.26 -1.50 1.77
N MET A 32 0.36 -2.65 1.49
CA MET A 32 1.80 -2.86 1.61
C MET A 32 2.40 -3.09 0.24
N SER A 33 3.51 -2.41 -0.07
CA SER A 33 4.27 -2.59 -1.31
C SER A 33 5.77 -2.78 -1.03
N PRO A 34 6.54 -3.37 -1.96
CA PRO A 34 7.98 -3.59 -1.80
C PRO A 34 8.73 -2.27 -1.65
N GLY A 35 9.43 -2.11 -0.54
CA GLY A 35 10.31 -0.98 -0.27
C GLY A 35 11.65 -1.10 -1.00
N PRO A 36 12.45 -0.02 -1.08
CA PRO A 36 13.80 -0.11 -1.61
C PRO A 36 14.67 -1.01 -0.75
N THR A 37 15.70 -1.61 -1.35
CA THR A 37 16.75 -2.30 -0.61
C THR A 37 17.79 -1.30 -0.11
N VAL A 38 18.26 -1.48 1.12
CA VAL A 38 19.32 -0.66 1.71
C VAL A 38 20.53 -1.55 2.02
N ASN A 39 21.73 -1.14 1.61
CA ASN A 39 22.96 -1.86 1.93
C ASN A 39 23.44 -1.49 3.34
N THR A 40 23.37 -2.42 4.29
CA THR A 40 23.72 -2.16 5.70
C THR A 40 25.22 -2.06 5.96
N LEU A 41 26.07 -2.45 5.00
CA LEU A 41 27.53 -2.33 5.09
C LEU A 41 28.04 -0.97 4.59
N GLY A 42 27.17 -0.11 4.06
CA GLY A 42 27.53 1.20 3.54
C GLY A 42 26.68 2.31 4.16
N ASP A 43 26.60 3.41 3.43
CA ASP A 43 25.89 4.61 3.87
C ASP A 43 24.53 4.74 3.17
N SER A 44 23.56 5.30 3.88
CA SER A 44 22.28 5.71 3.34
C SER A 44 22.06 7.17 3.72
N HIS A 45 21.80 8.02 2.72
CA HIS A 45 21.59 9.46 2.93
C HIS A 45 22.76 10.17 3.67
N GLY A 46 23.99 9.66 3.48
CA GLY A 46 25.20 10.24 4.06
C GLY A 46 25.52 9.79 5.49
N GLU A 47 24.73 8.89 6.07
CA GLU A 47 24.98 8.30 7.39
C GLU A 47 25.17 6.77 7.26
N PRO A 48 26.08 6.16 8.04
CA PRO A 48 26.20 4.71 8.10
C PRO A 48 24.87 4.05 8.49
N VAL A 49 24.45 3.04 7.71
CA VAL A 49 23.19 2.34 7.97
C VAL A 49 23.23 1.55 9.28
N LEU A 50 24.41 1.05 9.65
CA LEU A 50 24.63 0.32 10.89
C LEU A 50 25.89 0.83 11.59
N SER A 51 25.76 1.19 12.87
CA SER A 51 26.88 1.57 13.75
C SER A 51 26.98 0.60 14.91
N ILE A 52 28.13 -0.07 15.05
CA ILE A 52 28.41 -1.05 16.10
C ILE A 52 29.37 -0.42 17.11
N SER A 53 28.97 -0.39 18.38
CA SER A 53 29.78 0.12 19.50
C SER A 53 30.17 -1.00 20.46
N GLY A 54 31.33 -0.87 21.10
CA GLY A 54 31.79 -1.79 22.15
C GLY A 54 32.36 -3.13 21.67
N HIS A 55 32.46 -3.36 20.35
CA HIS A 55 33.00 -4.59 19.77
C HIS A 55 33.90 -4.26 18.57
N LYS A 56 34.90 -5.12 18.32
CA LYS A 56 35.78 -5.00 17.15
C LYS A 56 35.04 -5.40 15.87
N THR A 57 35.04 -4.51 14.89
CA THR A 57 34.55 -4.79 13.52
C THR A 57 35.73 -5.05 12.57
N TYR A 58 35.44 -5.64 11.42
CA TYR A 58 36.42 -5.96 10.39
C TYR A 58 36.00 -5.33 9.05
N PRO A 59 36.96 -4.92 8.20
CA PRO A 59 36.65 -4.40 6.88
C PRO A 59 35.93 -5.48 6.06
N THR A 60 34.85 -5.07 5.40
CA THR A 60 34.02 -5.94 4.57
C THR A 60 34.02 -5.41 3.13
N THR A 61 33.65 -6.26 2.18
CA THR A 61 33.44 -5.86 0.79
C THR A 61 32.12 -6.45 0.30
N GLY A 62 31.48 -5.80 -0.67
CA GLY A 62 30.19 -6.24 -1.22
C GLY A 62 28.97 -5.58 -0.56
N HIS A 63 27.85 -6.31 -0.55
CA HIS A 63 26.55 -5.79 -0.11
C HIS A 63 25.88 -6.75 0.87
N LEU A 64 25.34 -6.20 1.96
CA LEU A 64 24.38 -6.87 2.83
C LEU A 64 23.07 -6.10 2.71
N ASN A 65 22.20 -6.57 1.81
CA ASN A 65 20.97 -5.86 1.49
C ASN A 65 19.88 -6.18 2.51
N MET A 66 19.36 -5.14 3.16
CA MET A 66 18.13 -5.17 3.94
C MET A 66 16.95 -4.80 3.03
N THR A 67 15.98 -5.69 2.92
CA THR A 67 14.72 -5.44 2.21
C THR A 67 13.77 -4.68 3.13
N THR A 68 13.15 -3.62 2.62
CA THR A 68 12.13 -2.87 3.36
C THR A 68 10.77 -3.08 2.71
N VAL A 69 9.70 -2.76 3.45
CA VAL A 69 8.33 -2.67 2.92
C VAL A 69 7.82 -1.26 3.13
N ARG A 70 7.05 -0.74 2.20
CA ARG A 70 6.29 0.51 2.36
C ARG A 70 4.86 0.15 2.72
N VAL A 71 4.32 0.88 3.69
CA VAL A 71 2.92 0.76 4.11
C VAL A 71 2.25 2.11 3.93
N THR A 72 0.96 2.11 3.60
CA THR A 72 0.19 3.35 3.59
C THR A 72 0.09 3.93 4.99
N GLY A 73 0.10 5.27 5.10
CA GLY A 73 0.13 5.96 6.39
C GLY A 73 -1.11 5.71 7.25
N ALA A 74 -0.99 5.96 8.56
CA ALA A 74 -2.08 5.75 9.53
C ALA A 74 -3.33 6.59 9.24
N ASP A 75 -3.16 7.82 8.76
CA ASP A 75 -4.27 8.73 8.44
C ASP A 75 -4.82 8.54 7.01
N TYR A 76 -4.30 7.55 6.26
CA TYR A 76 -4.76 7.31 4.90
C TYR A 76 -6.02 6.44 4.89
N ASP A 77 -7.09 7.01 4.36
CA ASP A 77 -8.35 6.32 4.13
C ASP A 77 -8.40 5.71 2.72
N MET A 78 -8.19 4.40 2.62
CA MET A 78 -8.31 3.68 1.35
C MET A 78 -9.78 3.56 0.92
N ASN A 79 -10.08 3.81 -0.36
CA ASN A 79 -11.40 3.57 -0.93
C ASN A 79 -11.56 2.13 -1.46
N LEU A 80 -12.80 1.71 -1.73
CA LEU A 80 -13.09 0.34 -2.17
C LEU A 80 -12.43 -0.02 -3.50
N LEU A 81 -12.36 0.91 -4.45
CA LEU A 81 -11.73 0.64 -5.75
C LEU A 81 -10.22 0.46 -5.62
N GLU A 82 -9.56 1.29 -4.80
CA GLU A 82 -8.14 1.14 -4.47
C GLU A 82 -7.87 -0.21 -3.80
N ALA A 83 -8.70 -0.63 -2.85
CA ALA A 83 -8.55 -1.94 -2.21
C ALA A 83 -8.69 -3.10 -3.20
N VAL A 84 -9.66 -3.06 -4.11
CA VAL A 84 -9.82 -4.08 -5.15
C VAL A 84 -8.66 -4.07 -6.14
N TYR A 85 -8.20 -2.88 -6.53
CA TYR A 85 -7.07 -2.72 -7.44
C TYR A 85 -5.77 -3.24 -6.81
N GLY A 86 -5.46 -2.84 -5.58
CA GLY A 86 -4.29 -3.29 -4.84
C GLY A 86 -4.32 -4.79 -4.54
N TRP A 87 -5.50 -5.37 -4.31
CA TRP A 87 -5.65 -6.83 -4.16
C TRP A 87 -5.39 -7.58 -5.47
N ALA A 88 -5.73 -6.99 -6.61
CA ALA A 88 -5.48 -7.58 -7.94
C ALA A 88 -4.05 -7.34 -8.44
N ALA A 89 -3.32 -6.39 -7.85
CA ALA A 89 -1.92 -6.12 -8.16
C ALA A 89 -1.03 -7.28 -7.70
N GLY A 90 0.00 -7.62 -8.49
CA GLY A 90 0.86 -8.80 -8.23
C GLY A 90 1.98 -8.55 -7.22
N ASP A 91 2.27 -7.30 -6.93
CA ASP A 91 3.36 -6.83 -6.07
C ASP A 91 2.87 -6.19 -4.77
N ASN A 92 1.57 -5.91 -4.63
CA ASN A 92 1.00 -5.25 -3.46
C ASN A 92 0.17 -6.23 -2.63
N ILE A 93 0.04 -5.95 -1.33
CA ILE A 93 -0.78 -6.74 -0.43
C ILE A 93 -1.72 -5.79 0.31
N VAL A 94 -3.02 -6.09 0.25
CA VAL A 94 -4.05 -5.38 1.00
C VAL A 94 -4.34 -6.11 2.30
N VAL A 95 -4.22 -5.42 3.43
CA VAL A 95 -4.44 -5.98 4.77
C VAL A 95 -5.40 -5.12 5.60
N PRO A 96 -6.07 -5.68 6.61
CA PRO A 96 -6.81 -4.88 7.60
C PRO A 96 -5.92 -3.80 8.22
N HIS A 97 -6.45 -2.58 8.29
CA HIS A 97 -5.72 -1.42 8.82
C HIS A 97 -5.24 -1.65 10.27
N GLU A 98 -6.06 -2.33 11.07
CA GLU A 98 -5.77 -2.69 12.47
C GLU A 98 -4.53 -3.58 12.65
N ASN A 99 -4.12 -4.33 11.63
CA ASN A 99 -2.91 -5.16 11.69
C ASN A 99 -1.63 -4.31 11.72
N LEU A 100 -1.69 -3.12 11.10
CA LEU A 100 -0.58 -2.17 11.04
C LEU A 100 -0.69 -1.12 12.14
N TYR A 101 -1.91 -0.68 12.44
CA TYR A 101 -2.20 0.37 13.40
C TYR A 101 -3.31 -0.10 14.36
N PRO A 102 -2.97 -0.92 15.37
CA PRO A 102 -3.93 -1.40 16.35
C PRO A 102 -4.45 -0.26 17.22
N ASN A 103 -5.76 -0.24 17.46
CA ASN A 103 -6.37 0.65 18.44
C ASN A 103 -6.01 0.10 19.83
N GLY A 104 -5.07 0.76 20.51
CA GLY A 104 -4.67 0.45 21.90
C GLY A 104 -5.77 0.70 22.92
#